data_AF-A0A8B8KLP4-F1
#
_entry.id   AF-A0A8B8KLP4-F1
#
_cell.length_a   1.000
_cell.length_b   1.000
_cell.length_c   1.000
_cell.angle_alpha   90.00
_cell.angle_beta   90.00
_cell.angle_gamma   90.00
#
_symmetry.space_group_name_H-M   'P 1'
#
loop_
_entity.id
_entity.type
_entity.pdbx_description
1 polymer ?
#
loop_
_entity_poly.entity_id
_entity_poly.type
_entity_poly.pdbx_seq_one_letter_code
_entity_poly.pdbx_strand_id
1 'polypeptide(L)'
;MPVLRSGVRRGRAAAKQQQQQEQSPVEGEAIATRTRRRRAAAAAAAVPRNNKQQQAAAVVNENVVVLAAKEEENRGLEEGVGGGGAEKEEVGEKEMDEYDSGGRSNDKANAGEEDANAPQVPQKVQVGNSPYYKVERKLGKGGFGQVYVGRRVSGGNLNERTGPGALEVALKLEHRTSKGCTYGPPYEWQVYNTLGGSHGVPQVHYKGRQGDYYVMVMDMLGPSLWDVWNNNSHTMSTEMVACIAIEAISILEKMHSRGYVHGDVKPENFLLGPPGTPDEKKLFLVDLGLATKWRDSTTGLHVEYDQRPDVFRGTVRYASVHAHLGRTGSRRDDLESLAYTLIFLLRGRLPWQGYQGENKGFLVCKKKMGTSPENLCCFCPQPFKQFVEHVVNLKFDEEPNYAKYISLFDGIVGPNPDIRPINTEGAQKLIGHKRGRLAMEEEDDEQPKKKIRIGLPATQWISVYNARRPMKQR
;
A
#
# COMPACT_ATOMS: atom_id res chain seq x y z
N MET A 1 31.27 22.30 -74.17
CA MET A 1 31.48 20.99 -74.83
C MET A 1 32.84 20.47 -74.42
N PRO A 2 33.08 19.15 -74.34
CA PRO A 2 32.14 18.00 -74.32
C PRO A 2 32.31 17.15 -73.01
N VAL A 3 31.45 16.24 -72.51
CA VAL A 3 30.05 15.75 -72.71
C VAL A 3 29.54 15.51 -71.24
N LEU A 4 28.36 15.94 -70.76
CA LEU A 4 27.02 15.30 -70.82
C LEU A 4 27.05 13.76 -70.65
N ARG A 5 26.11 13.05 -69.99
CA ARG A 5 24.65 13.19 -69.77
C ARG A 5 24.33 12.65 -68.34
N SER A 6 23.34 13.07 -67.53
CA SER A 6 21.87 13.24 -67.69
C SER A 6 21.10 11.95 -68.07
N GLY A 7 20.02 11.54 -67.40
CA GLY A 7 19.38 12.14 -66.21
C GLY A 7 18.09 11.43 -65.79
N VAL A 8 17.39 12.01 -64.79
CA VAL A 8 16.13 11.53 -64.19
C VAL A 8 14.92 11.74 -65.11
N ARG A 9 13.91 10.84 -65.07
CA ARG A 9 12.46 11.20 -65.02
C ARG A 9 11.48 10.02 -64.97
N ARG A 10 10.42 10.20 -64.14
CA ARG A 10 8.98 9.84 -64.29
C ARG A 10 8.62 8.41 -64.76
N GLY A 11 7.68 7.68 -64.16
CA GLY A 11 6.66 8.03 -63.16
C GLY A 11 5.28 8.32 -63.79
N ARG A 12 4.33 7.39 -63.61
CA ARG A 12 2.89 7.57 -63.83
C ARG A 12 2.11 6.55 -62.99
N ALA A 13 0.79 6.72 -62.85
CA ALA A 13 -0.02 6.03 -61.85
C ALA A 13 -1.28 5.36 -62.44
N ALA A 14 -1.88 4.50 -61.61
CA ALA A 14 -3.28 4.09 -61.57
C ALA A 14 -3.91 3.37 -62.78
N ALA A 15 -4.35 2.14 -62.53
CA ALA A 15 -5.61 1.60 -63.04
C ALA A 15 -6.24 0.69 -61.95
N LYS A 16 -7.57 0.74 -61.80
CA LYS A 16 -8.37 -0.17 -60.97
C LYS A 16 -9.44 -0.80 -61.86
N GLN A 17 -9.61 -2.12 -61.77
CA GLN A 17 -10.85 -2.90 -61.96
C GLN A 17 -10.54 -4.30 -61.39
N GLN A 18 -11.34 -4.93 -60.51
CA GLN A 18 -12.75 -5.36 -60.60
C GLN A 18 -12.98 -6.54 -61.56
N GLN A 19 -13.88 -7.51 -61.30
CA GLN A 19 -14.51 -7.98 -60.03
C GLN A 19 -15.38 -9.23 -60.33
N GLN A 20 -15.17 -10.37 -59.65
CA GLN A 20 -16.10 -11.52 -59.45
C GLN A 20 -15.35 -12.57 -58.59
N GLN A 21 -15.87 -13.24 -57.56
CA GLN A 21 -17.15 -13.97 -57.32
C GLN A 21 -17.27 -15.30 -58.08
N GLU A 22 -17.09 -16.41 -57.35
CA GLU A 22 -18.08 -17.48 -57.07
C GLU A 22 -17.45 -18.49 -56.07
N GLN A 23 -18.05 -18.72 -54.88
CA GLN A 23 -19.06 -19.72 -54.47
C GLN A 23 -18.46 -21.04 -53.91
N SER A 24 -19.18 -21.66 -52.96
CA SER A 24 -18.79 -22.88 -52.20
C SER A 24 -19.60 -24.11 -52.64
N PRO A 25 -19.20 -25.34 -52.25
CA PRO A 25 -19.70 -26.01 -51.01
C PRO A 25 -18.55 -26.43 -50.06
N VAL A 26 -18.67 -26.68 -48.75
CA VAL A 26 -19.64 -27.42 -47.88
C VAL A 26 -19.30 -28.93 -47.76
N GLU A 27 -19.63 -29.50 -46.58
CA GLU A 27 -19.36 -30.86 -46.07
C GLU A 27 -17.91 -31.16 -45.62
N GLY A 28 -17.63 -31.81 -44.48
CA GLY A 28 -18.48 -32.03 -43.30
C GLY A 28 -18.41 -33.45 -42.71
N GLU A 29 -17.73 -33.62 -41.57
CA GLU A 29 -17.97 -34.76 -40.68
C GLU A 29 -17.52 -34.45 -39.24
N ALA A 30 -18.13 -35.12 -38.25
CA ALA A 30 -17.79 -35.00 -36.83
C ALA A 30 -17.84 -36.39 -36.18
N ILE A 31 -16.95 -36.69 -35.22
CA ILE A 31 -17.13 -37.88 -34.35
C ILE A 31 -16.39 -37.80 -32.99
N ALA A 32 -17.14 -38.19 -31.96
CA ALA A 32 -16.76 -38.77 -30.66
C ALA A 32 -15.50 -38.30 -29.88
N THR A 33 -15.77 -37.53 -28.81
CA THR A 33 -15.40 -37.81 -27.40
C THR A 33 -14.21 -38.73 -27.06
N ARG A 34 -13.34 -38.25 -26.14
CA ARG A 34 -12.81 -39.13 -25.07
C ARG A 34 -12.44 -38.45 -23.76
N THR A 35 -13.38 -38.48 -22.82
CA THR A 35 -13.17 -38.18 -21.39
C THR A 35 -12.17 -39.18 -20.77
N ARG A 36 -11.26 -38.73 -19.90
CA ARG A 36 -10.39 -39.66 -19.14
C ARG A 36 -10.30 -39.33 -17.65
N ARG A 37 -11.37 -39.69 -16.91
CA ARG A 37 -11.30 -39.90 -15.46
C ARG A 37 -10.20 -40.95 -15.16
N ARG A 38 -9.44 -40.76 -14.08
CA ARG A 38 -8.68 -41.84 -13.42
C ARG A 38 -9.35 -42.18 -12.08
N ARG A 39 -9.81 -43.42 -11.92
CA ARG A 39 -10.18 -44.04 -10.65
C ARG A 39 -9.89 -45.54 -10.72
N ALA A 40 -9.08 -46.01 -9.78
CA ALA A 40 -9.02 -47.36 -9.23
C ALA A 40 -8.63 -47.16 -7.75
N ALA A 41 -9.20 -47.75 -6.70
CA ALA A 41 -9.80 -49.08 -6.49
C ALA A 41 -8.78 -50.23 -6.43
N ALA A 42 -8.86 -51.19 -5.51
CA ALA A 42 -9.52 -51.21 -4.19
C ALA A 42 -9.01 -52.41 -3.35
N ALA A 43 -8.75 -52.22 -2.06
CA ALA A 43 -8.71 -53.26 -1.01
C ALA A 43 -8.90 -52.56 0.35
N ALA A 44 -9.81 -52.91 1.28
CA ALA A 44 -10.47 -54.16 1.68
C ALA A 44 -9.72 -54.97 2.76
N ALA A 45 -9.92 -54.56 4.01
CA ALA A 45 -9.75 -55.36 5.23
C ALA A 45 -10.85 -54.91 6.22
N ALA A 46 -11.34 -55.81 7.08
CA ALA A 46 -12.61 -55.63 7.80
C ALA A 46 -12.50 -55.82 9.32
N VAL A 47 -13.35 -55.09 10.06
CA VAL A 47 -14.27 -55.55 11.14
C VAL A 47 -13.69 -56.56 12.15
N PRO A 48 -13.71 -56.27 13.48
CA PRO A 48 -14.97 -55.93 14.16
C PRO A 48 -14.95 -54.76 15.17
N ARG A 49 -16.15 -54.21 15.39
CA ARG A 49 -16.53 -53.53 16.64
C ARG A 49 -16.78 -54.59 17.72
N ASN A 50 -16.62 -54.23 19.00
CA ASN A 50 -17.38 -54.89 20.05
C ASN A 50 -17.89 -53.87 21.08
N ASN A 51 -19.10 -54.08 21.58
CA ASN A 51 -19.73 -53.20 22.56
C ASN A 51 -19.39 -53.66 23.99
N LYS A 52 -19.37 -52.72 24.93
CA LYS A 52 -19.91 -52.95 26.29
C LYS A 52 -20.31 -51.64 26.95
N GLN A 53 -21.51 -51.63 27.54
CA GLN A 53 -21.98 -50.60 28.46
C GLN A 53 -21.48 -50.93 29.87
N GLN A 54 -21.38 -49.93 30.75
CA GLN A 54 -21.95 -50.01 32.10
C GLN A 54 -22.02 -48.63 32.78
N GLN A 55 -22.85 -48.53 33.83
CA GLN A 55 -23.15 -47.32 34.60
C GLN A 55 -22.68 -47.51 36.05
N ALA A 56 -22.07 -46.48 36.64
CA ALA A 56 -22.11 -46.12 38.07
C ALA A 56 -21.34 -44.77 38.21
N ALA A 57 -21.71 -43.72 38.96
CA ALA A 57 -22.69 -43.44 40.04
C ALA A 57 -22.10 -43.32 41.46
N ALA A 58 -21.98 -42.05 41.89
CA ALA A 58 -22.09 -41.53 43.27
C ALA A 58 -20.95 -41.69 44.30
N VAL A 59 -21.08 -40.88 45.37
CA VAL A 59 -20.33 -40.85 46.65
C VAL A 59 -18.88 -40.33 46.53
N VAL A 60 -18.47 -39.13 46.98
CA VAL A 60 -18.72 -38.31 48.21
C VAL A 60 -18.01 -38.82 49.47
N ASN A 61 -16.90 -38.18 49.87
CA ASN A 61 -16.84 -37.57 51.20
C ASN A 61 -15.67 -36.58 51.37
N GLU A 62 -15.79 -35.74 52.39
CA GLU A 62 -14.80 -34.75 52.84
C GLU A 62 -13.79 -35.37 53.83
N ASN A 63 -12.75 -34.63 54.20
CA ASN A 63 -12.27 -34.63 55.59
C ASN A 63 -11.47 -33.36 55.94
N VAL A 64 -11.45 -33.00 57.24
CA VAL A 64 -11.18 -31.64 57.74
C VAL A 64 -10.32 -31.65 59.02
N VAL A 65 -9.30 -30.77 59.09
CA VAL A 65 -8.67 -30.18 60.31
C VAL A 65 -8.06 -28.83 59.87
N VAL A 66 -8.29 -27.60 60.37
CA VAL A 66 -8.77 -26.95 61.64
C VAL A 66 -7.63 -26.24 62.41
N LEU A 67 -7.99 -25.15 63.12
CA LEU A 67 -7.19 -24.21 63.95
C LEU A 67 -6.64 -22.98 63.20
N ALA A 68 -6.66 -21.74 63.72
CA ALA A 68 -7.38 -21.08 64.85
C ALA A 68 -7.09 -19.55 64.73
N ALA A 69 -7.75 -18.55 65.33
CA ALA A 69 -9.03 -18.28 65.99
C ALA A 69 -8.89 -16.84 66.60
N LYS A 70 -9.99 -16.06 66.70
CA LYS A 70 -10.29 -14.82 67.50
C LYS A 70 -11.18 -13.85 66.69
N GLU A 71 -12.38 -13.43 67.13
CA GLU A 71 -12.78 -12.61 68.32
C GLU A 71 -12.31 -11.14 68.19
N GLU A 72 -13.13 -10.08 68.36
CA GLU A 72 -14.59 -9.87 68.56
C GLU A 72 -14.95 -8.42 68.07
N GLU A 73 -16.16 -7.81 68.10
CA GLU A 73 -17.47 -8.08 68.75
C GLU A 73 -18.66 -7.53 67.88
N ASN A 74 -19.85 -7.43 68.51
CA ASN A 74 -21.10 -6.69 68.23
C ASN A 74 -21.02 -5.22 67.69
N ARG A 75 -22.08 -4.51 67.23
CA ARG A 75 -23.57 -4.63 67.04
C ARG A 75 -23.98 -3.58 65.97
N GLY A 76 -25.12 -3.58 65.26
CA GLY A 76 -26.28 -4.49 65.20
C GLY A 76 -27.58 -3.72 64.78
N LEU A 77 -28.48 -4.35 64.01
CA LEU A 77 -29.81 -3.85 63.53
C LEU A 77 -29.74 -2.66 62.52
N GLU A 78 -30.71 -2.40 61.63
CA GLU A 78 -32.06 -2.97 61.41
C GLU A 78 -32.44 -3.05 59.90
N GLU A 79 -33.73 -3.15 59.55
CA GLU A 79 -34.26 -3.45 58.19
C GLU A 79 -34.30 -2.24 57.21
N GLY A 80 -34.47 -2.47 55.88
CA GLY A 80 -34.90 -1.38 54.98
C GLY A 80 -34.61 -1.47 53.46
N VAL A 81 -35.43 -2.21 52.73
CA VAL A 81 -35.73 -2.15 51.27
C VAL A 81 -35.13 -1.01 50.40
N GLY A 82 -34.23 -1.39 49.49
CA GLY A 82 -34.39 -1.17 48.02
C GLY A 82 -34.00 0.17 47.36
N GLY A 83 -33.80 0.10 46.03
CA GLY A 83 -33.62 1.26 45.13
C GLY A 83 -32.17 1.56 44.74
N GLY A 84 -31.80 1.35 43.47
CA GLY A 84 -30.44 1.61 42.98
C GLY A 84 -30.19 3.10 42.66
N GLY A 85 -29.14 3.67 43.23
CA GLY A 85 -28.54 4.93 42.79
C GLY A 85 -27.44 4.68 41.75
N ALA A 86 -27.25 5.61 40.81
CA ALA A 86 -26.17 5.54 39.82
C ALA A 86 -24.94 6.31 40.31
N GLU A 87 -23.77 5.66 40.28
CA GLU A 87 -22.49 6.35 40.54
C GLU A 87 -21.86 6.84 39.22
N LYS A 88 -21.21 8.00 39.31
CA LYS A 88 -20.35 8.53 38.25
C LYS A 88 -18.92 8.07 38.53
N GLU A 89 -18.24 7.51 37.55
CA GLU A 89 -16.77 7.51 37.58
C GLU A 89 -16.25 8.82 36.94
N GLU A 90 -15.33 9.48 37.63
CA GLU A 90 -14.65 10.67 37.14
C GLU A 90 -13.55 10.26 36.13
N VAL A 91 -13.59 10.83 34.93
CA VAL A 91 -12.55 10.61 33.92
C VAL A 91 -11.35 11.50 34.26
N GLY A 92 -10.47 11.00 35.12
CA GLY A 92 -9.18 11.63 35.38
C GLY A 92 -8.33 11.69 34.11
N GLU A 93 -7.90 12.89 33.73
CA GLU A 93 -7.01 13.09 32.59
C GLU A 93 -5.67 12.37 32.83
N LYS A 94 -5.24 11.58 31.85
CA LYS A 94 -3.91 10.95 31.83
C LYS A 94 -3.19 11.31 30.54
N GLU A 95 -1.91 11.59 30.68
CA GLU A 95 -1.03 12.01 29.60
C GLU A 95 -0.84 10.90 28.55
N MET A 96 -0.43 11.30 27.34
CA MET A 96 -0.52 10.47 26.14
C MET A 96 0.80 9.72 25.86
N ASP A 97 0.99 8.58 26.53
CA ASP A 97 2.23 7.80 26.43
C ASP A 97 2.47 7.05 25.09
N GLU A 98 3.75 7.08 24.70
CA GLU A 98 4.50 6.28 23.70
C GLU A 98 3.93 6.01 22.29
N TYR A 99 4.57 6.67 21.31
CA TYR A 99 4.56 6.32 19.88
C TYR A 99 5.55 5.18 19.53
N ASP A 100 5.10 3.93 19.54
CA ASP A 100 5.81 2.85 18.81
C ASP A 100 5.39 2.81 17.32
N SER A 101 6.15 3.54 16.51
CA SER A 101 6.32 3.24 15.09
C SER A 101 7.46 2.25 14.94
N GLY A 102 7.11 0.95 14.88
CA GLY A 102 8.07 -0.15 14.96
C GLY A 102 9.29 0.02 14.06
N GLY A 103 10.47 0.15 14.67
CA GLY A 103 11.73 0.40 13.96
C GLY A 103 12.60 1.54 14.51
N ARG A 104 12.26 2.15 15.65
CA ARG A 104 13.22 3.01 16.38
C ARG A 104 14.26 2.16 17.12
N SER A 105 15.48 2.16 16.59
CA SER A 105 16.67 2.04 17.45
C SER A 105 16.76 3.28 18.34
N ASN A 106 17.30 3.15 19.54
CA ASN A 106 17.73 4.32 20.31
C ASN A 106 18.79 5.08 19.51
N ASP A 107 18.59 6.38 19.32
CA ASP A 107 19.62 7.29 18.82
C ASP A 107 19.25 8.76 19.09
N LYS A 108 19.63 9.24 20.28
CA LYS A 108 20.09 10.62 20.50
C LYS A 108 20.77 10.71 21.88
N ALA A 109 21.79 11.58 21.96
CA ALA A 109 22.60 11.82 23.15
C ALA A 109 23.51 10.67 23.64
N ASN A 110 24.09 9.89 22.71
CA ASN A 110 25.52 9.57 22.86
C ASN A 110 26.23 9.69 21.49
N ALA A 111 27.42 10.25 21.48
CA ALA A 111 28.20 10.50 20.27
C ALA A 111 29.40 9.54 20.20
N GLY A 112 29.11 8.26 19.89
CA GLY A 112 30.15 7.24 19.75
C GLY A 112 29.67 5.86 20.15
N GLU A 113 29.14 5.10 19.18
CA GLU A 113 29.35 3.67 18.97
C GLU A 113 28.57 3.26 17.71
N GLU A 114 29.10 3.61 16.53
CA GLU A 114 28.61 2.99 15.29
C GLU A 114 28.93 1.49 15.33
N ASP A 115 27.95 0.64 14.98
CA ASP A 115 28.08 -0.82 14.91
C ASP A 115 29.31 -1.21 14.07
N ALA A 116 30.39 -1.61 14.76
CA ALA A 116 31.74 -1.68 14.21
C ALA A 116 31.93 -2.74 13.11
N ASN A 117 30.89 -3.53 12.83
CA ASN A 117 30.86 -4.56 11.78
C ASN A 117 29.85 -4.24 10.65
N ALA A 118 29.22 -3.06 10.68
CA ALA A 118 28.32 -2.61 9.61
C ALA A 118 29.10 -2.28 8.32
N PRO A 119 28.63 -2.71 7.13
CA PRO A 119 29.26 -2.33 5.86
C PRO A 119 29.35 -0.81 5.69
N GLN A 120 30.57 -0.29 5.55
CA GLN A 120 30.82 1.14 5.43
C GLN A 120 30.31 1.70 4.10
N VAL A 121 29.45 2.71 4.19
CA VAL A 121 28.87 3.39 3.04
C VAL A 121 29.95 4.23 2.33
N PRO A 122 30.11 4.13 1.00
CA PRO A 122 31.19 4.82 0.28
C PRO A 122 31.04 6.35 0.37
N GLN A 123 32.09 7.03 0.84
CA GLN A 123 32.11 8.50 0.99
C GLN A 123 31.95 9.28 -0.34
N LYS A 124 32.22 8.63 -1.47
CA LYS A 124 32.07 9.18 -2.82
C LYS A 124 31.38 8.15 -3.72
N VAL A 125 30.42 8.59 -4.51
CA VAL A 125 29.66 7.79 -5.46
C VAL A 125 29.95 8.21 -6.89
N GLN A 126 30.16 7.23 -7.78
CA GLN A 126 30.11 7.37 -9.22
C GLN A 126 29.61 6.05 -9.84
N VAL A 127 28.62 6.11 -10.73
CA VAL A 127 28.05 4.93 -11.38
C VAL A 127 27.80 5.15 -12.87
N GLY A 128 28.37 4.27 -13.70
CA GLY A 128 28.36 4.45 -15.16
C GLY A 128 29.00 5.78 -15.54
N ASN A 129 28.31 6.58 -16.37
CA ASN A 129 28.78 7.88 -16.82
C ASN A 129 28.33 9.04 -15.89
N SER A 130 28.00 8.77 -14.62
CA SER A 130 27.58 9.83 -13.70
C SER A 130 28.72 10.80 -13.35
N PRO A 131 28.39 12.03 -12.93
CA PRO A 131 29.32 12.85 -12.14
C PRO A 131 29.79 12.12 -10.88
N TYR A 132 30.89 12.62 -10.29
CA TYR A 132 31.24 12.30 -8.91
C TYR A 132 30.29 13.02 -7.95
N TYR A 133 29.73 12.28 -7.00
CA TYR A 133 28.97 12.82 -5.88
C TYR A 133 29.69 12.49 -4.58
N LYS A 134 29.83 13.47 -3.68
CA LYS A 134 30.21 13.25 -2.29
C LYS A 134 28.95 12.82 -1.55
N VAL A 135 29.02 11.73 -0.77
CA VAL A 135 27.92 11.33 0.11
C VAL A 135 27.97 12.22 1.35
N GLU A 136 26.84 12.85 1.67
CA GLU A 136 26.69 13.74 2.82
C GLU A 136 25.66 13.17 3.80
N ARG A 137 24.79 14.02 4.39
CA ARG A 137 23.83 13.59 5.39
C ARG A 137 22.88 12.50 4.88
N LYS A 138 22.53 11.57 5.76
CA LYS A 138 21.50 10.56 5.54
C LYS A 138 20.12 11.23 5.43
N LEU A 139 19.30 10.73 4.51
CA LEU A 139 17.89 11.09 4.34
C LEU A 139 16.96 10.05 4.96
N GLY A 140 17.30 8.76 4.88
CA GLY A 140 16.47 7.70 5.46
C GLY A 140 17.09 6.30 5.43
N LYS A 141 16.39 5.34 6.02
CA LYS A 141 16.69 3.90 5.98
C LYS A 141 15.37 3.13 5.78
N GLY A 142 15.24 2.44 4.66
CA GLY A 142 14.10 1.57 4.36
C GLY A 142 14.41 0.11 4.68
N GLY A 143 13.47 -0.79 4.35
CA GLY A 143 13.65 -2.24 4.54
C GLY A 143 14.66 -2.90 3.59
N PHE A 144 15.09 -2.18 2.55
CA PHE A 144 15.96 -2.67 1.47
C PHE A 144 17.33 -1.98 1.43
N GLY A 145 17.37 -0.67 1.76
CA GLY A 145 18.60 0.13 1.69
C GLY A 145 18.54 1.45 2.45
N GLN A 146 19.50 2.32 2.17
CA GLN A 146 19.69 3.61 2.83
C GLN A 146 19.72 4.73 1.79
N VAL A 147 19.16 5.90 2.13
CA VAL A 147 19.11 7.06 1.23
C VAL A 147 19.91 8.20 1.84
N TYR A 148 20.72 8.88 1.03
CA TYR A 148 21.62 9.97 1.42
C TYR A 148 21.52 11.15 0.45
N VAL A 149 21.93 12.34 0.89
CA VAL A 149 22.23 13.46 -0.02
C VAL A 149 23.55 13.17 -0.74
N GLY A 150 23.55 13.25 -2.06
CA GLY A 150 24.75 13.32 -2.88
C GLY A 150 25.01 14.76 -3.33
N ARG A 151 26.12 15.37 -2.92
CA ARG A 151 26.55 16.68 -3.44
C ARG A 151 27.48 16.48 -4.63
N ARG A 152 27.16 17.04 -5.79
CA ARG A 152 27.99 16.96 -7.00
C ARG A 152 29.34 17.63 -6.77
N VAL A 153 30.43 16.95 -7.13
CA VAL A 153 31.82 17.40 -6.87
C VAL A 153 32.44 18.10 -8.08
N SER A 154 31.96 17.84 -9.30
CA SER A 154 32.55 18.41 -10.52
C SER A 154 31.55 18.53 -11.67
N GLY A 155 31.67 19.64 -12.42
CA GLY A 155 30.77 20.03 -13.51
C GLY A 155 29.35 20.38 -13.05
N GLY A 156 28.51 20.79 -14.01
CA GLY A 156 27.14 21.26 -13.75
C GLY A 156 27.06 22.76 -13.46
N ASN A 157 25.85 23.31 -13.55
CA ASN A 157 25.57 24.69 -13.18
C ASN A 157 25.23 24.73 -11.67
N LEU A 158 25.89 25.60 -10.89
CA LEU A 158 25.65 25.71 -9.45
C LEU A 158 24.22 26.14 -9.09
N ASN A 159 23.49 26.74 -10.04
CA ASN A 159 22.09 27.13 -9.89
C ASN A 159 21.10 26.01 -10.29
N GLU A 160 21.58 24.86 -10.77
CA GLU A 160 20.76 23.73 -11.21
C GLU A 160 20.32 22.88 -10.01
N ARG A 161 19.01 22.89 -9.72
CA ARG A 161 18.42 22.27 -8.51
C ARG A 161 17.67 20.96 -8.74
N THR A 162 17.41 20.58 -10.00
CA THR A 162 16.62 19.41 -10.38
C THR A 162 17.22 18.72 -11.61
N GLY A 163 16.89 17.44 -11.83
CA GLY A 163 17.36 16.70 -12.99
C GLY A 163 18.84 16.26 -12.95
N PRO A 164 19.35 15.67 -14.05
CA PRO A 164 20.65 14.97 -14.08
C PRO A 164 21.88 15.87 -13.92
N GLY A 165 21.70 17.19 -14.00
CA GLY A 165 22.77 18.17 -13.78
C GLY A 165 22.89 18.67 -12.34
N ALA A 166 21.88 18.43 -11.49
CA ALA A 166 21.70 19.08 -10.19
C ALA A 166 22.91 19.01 -9.24
N LEU A 167 23.06 20.06 -8.42
CA LEU A 167 24.09 20.15 -7.38
C LEU A 167 23.85 19.18 -6.22
N GLU A 168 22.59 18.92 -5.86
CA GLU A 168 22.18 17.93 -4.86
C GLU A 168 21.22 16.92 -5.49
N VAL A 169 21.44 15.64 -5.19
CA VAL A 169 20.65 14.49 -5.67
C VAL A 169 20.37 13.54 -4.50
N ALA A 170 19.31 12.74 -4.60
CA ALA A 170 19.12 11.61 -3.70
C ALA A 170 19.95 10.41 -4.18
N LEU A 171 20.71 9.81 -3.26
CA LEU A 171 21.49 8.59 -3.47
C LEU A 171 20.87 7.45 -2.66
N LYS A 172 20.20 6.50 -3.33
CA LYS A 172 19.71 5.26 -2.70
C LYS A 172 20.75 4.16 -2.89
N LEU A 173 21.30 3.65 -1.78
CA LEU A 173 22.30 2.59 -1.73
C LEU A 173 21.73 1.33 -1.08
N GLU A 174 21.85 0.20 -1.78
CA GLU A 174 21.38 -1.12 -1.36
C GLU A 174 22.56 -2.09 -1.42
N HIS A 175 22.90 -2.71 -0.29
CA HIS A 175 24.05 -3.62 -0.21
C HIS A 175 23.73 -4.95 -0.90
N ARG A 176 24.71 -5.63 -1.50
CA ARG A 176 24.49 -6.90 -2.22
C ARG A 176 23.88 -8.02 -1.36
N THR A 177 24.02 -7.95 -0.03
CA THR A 177 23.39 -8.89 0.92
C THR A 177 22.00 -8.44 1.41
N SER A 178 21.51 -7.27 1.01
CA SER A 178 20.14 -6.82 1.30
C SER A 178 19.09 -7.77 0.72
N LYS A 179 17.91 -7.80 1.34
CA LYS A 179 16.74 -8.51 0.81
C LYS A 179 16.44 -8.00 -0.61
N GLY A 180 16.29 -8.92 -1.56
CA GLY A 180 16.05 -8.60 -2.98
C GLY A 180 17.31 -8.37 -3.83
N CYS A 181 18.51 -8.25 -3.23
CA CYS A 181 19.77 -8.03 -3.95
C CYS A 181 20.55 -9.31 -4.30
N THR A 182 20.09 -10.47 -3.82
CA THR A 182 20.82 -11.76 -3.87
C THR A 182 21.13 -12.24 -5.30
N TYR A 183 20.26 -11.93 -6.27
CA TYR A 183 20.33 -12.43 -7.64
C TYR A 183 20.67 -11.35 -8.69
N GLY A 184 21.02 -10.15 -8.25
CA GLY A 184 21.27 -8.99 -9.13
C GLY A 184 20.81 -7.68 -8.51
N PRO A 185 20.68 -6.60 -9.30
CA PRO A 185 20.14 -5.34 -8.81
C PRO A 185 18.68 -5.48 -8.32
N PRO A 186 18.23 -4.61 -7.39
CA PRO A 186 16.86 -4.60 -6.89
C PRO A 186 15.80 -4.58 -7.99
N TYR A 187 14.68 -5.29 -7.80
CA TYR A 187 13.56 -5.28 -8.76
C TYR A 187 13.01 -3.86 -9.00
N GLU A 188 13.07 -3.00 -7.99
CA GLU A 188 12.77 -1.56 -8.05
C GLU A 188 13.43 -0.84 -9.23
N TRP A 189 14.63 -1.25 -9.64
CA TRP A 189 15.31 -0.68 -10.81
C TRP A 189 14.56 -0.93 -12.13
N GLN A 190 13.81 -2.02 -12.22
CA GLN A 190 12.97 -2.35 -13.38
C GLN A 190 11.64 -1.57 -13.33
N VAL A 191 11.13 -1.32 -12.12
CA VAL A 191 9.95 -0.47 -11.92
C VAL A 191 10.25 0.98 -12.32
N TYR A 192 11.37 1.55 -11.85
CA TYR A 192 11.80 2.91 -12.27
C TYR A 192 12.12 3.03 -13.76
N ASN A 193 12.55 1.96 -14.45
CA ASN A 193 12.65 1.97 -15.92
C ASN A 193 11.29 2.19 -16.62
N THR A 194 10.18 1.82 -15.97
CA THR A 194 8.82 1.90 -16.53
C THR A 194 8.04 3.11 -16.00
N LEU A 195 8.38 3.59 -14.79
CA LEU A 195 7.64 4.64 -14.08
C LEU A 195 8.42 5.94 -13.84
N GLY A 196 9.75 5.94 -13.80
CA GLY A 196 10.55 7.12 -13.44
C GLY A 196 10.29 8.31 -14.38
N GLY A 197 10.08 9.50 -13.81
CA GLY A 197 9.69 10.69 -14.56
C GLY A 197 8.23 10.66 -15.09
N SER A 198 7.42 9.68 -14.68
CA SER A 198 5.96 9.77 -14.84
C SER A 198 5.39 10.75 -13.83
N HIS A 199 4.13 11.16 -14.03
CA HIS A 199 3.43 12.05 -13.11
C HIS A 199 3.51 11.54 -11.65
N GLY A 200 4.13 12.35 -10.79
CA GLY A 200 4.38 12.06 -9.37
C GLY A 200 5.28 10.86 -9.09
N VAL A 201 6.22 10.50 -9.97
CA VAL A 201 7.26 9.51 -9.70
C VAL A 201 8.63 10.11 -10.07
N PRO A 202 9.59 10.22 -9.13
CA PRO A 202 10.87 10.87 -9.39
C PRO A 202 11.67 10.14 -10.49
N GLN A 203 12.54 10.87 -11.19
CA GLN A 203 13.41 10.31 -12.20
C GLN A 203 14.68 9.73 -11.57
N VAL A 204 15.09 8.56 -12.03
CA VAL A 204 16.44 8.02 -11.78
C VAL A 204 17.34 8.47 -12.94
N HIS A 205 18.33 9.30 -12.64
CA HIS A 205 19.26 9.86 -13.63
C HIS A 205 20.37 8.86 -14.00
N TYR A 206 20.93 8.19 -12.98
CA TYR A 206 22.00 7.21 -13.13
C TYR A 206 21.76 6.03 -12.18
N LYS A 207 22.21 4.83 -12.56
CA LYS A 207 22.27 3.68 -11.65
C LYS A 207 23.35 2.71 -12.06
N GLY A 208 23.94 2.03 -11.08
CA GLY A 208 25.02 1.07 -11.30
C GLY A 208 25.51 0.45 -10.00
N ARG A 209 26.53 -0.40 -10.09
CA ARG A 209 27.15 -1.04 -8.92
C ARG A 209 28.49 -0.36 -8.63
N GLN A 210 28.73 -0.02 -7.37
CA GLN A 210 30.02 0.46 -6.88
C GLN A 210 30.40 -0.34 -5.62
N GLY A 211 31.52 -1.06 -5.69
CA GLY A 211 31.86 -2.06 -4.67
C GLY A 211 30.71 -3.05 -4.46
N ASP A 212 30.31 -3.21 -3.20
CA ASP A 212 29.20 -4.08 -2.79
C ASP A 212 27.84 -3.37 -2.66
N TYR A 213 27.70 -2.15 -3.21
CA TYR A 213 26.42 -1.45 -3.28
C TYR A 213 25.87 -1.38 -4.71
N TYR A 214 24.59 -1.68 -4.86
CA TYR A 214 23.76 -1.17 -5.93
C TYR A 214 23.34 0.25 -5.58
N VAL A 215 23.52 1.20 -6.49
CA VAL A 215 23.24 2.63 -6.27
C VAL A 215 22.33 3.17 -7.34
N MET A 216 21.31 3.92 -6.93
CA MET A 216 20.53 4.83 -7.79
C MET A 216 20.81 6.27 -7.42
N VAL A 217 20.97 7.11 -8.45
CA VAL A 217 21.06 8.57 -8.38
C VAL A 217 19.76 9.12 -8.95
N MET A 218 18.99 9.84 -8.15
CA MET A 218 17.62 10.27 -8.49
C MET A 218 17.33 11.69 -8.02
N ASP A 219 16.22 12.27 -8.48
CA ASP A 219 15.80 13.62 -8.09
C ASP A 219 15.84 13.81 -6.57
N MET A 220 16.41 14.94 -6.14
CA MET A 220 16.27 15.41 -4.77
C MET A 220 14.83 15.90 -4.56
N LEU A 221 14.22 15.55 -3.42
CA LEU A 221 12.85 15.91 -3.07
C LEU A 221 12.79 16.65 -1.73
N GLY A 222 11.62 17.21 -1.41
CA GLY A 222 11.30 17.87 -0.16
C GLY A 222 10.88 16.90 0.96
N PRO A 223 10.22 17.41 2.02
CA PRO A 223 9.77 16.59 3.14
C PRO A 223 8.67 15.59 2.74
N SER A 224 8.55 14.49 3.50
CA SER A 224 7.42 13.57 3.37
C SER A 224 6.14 14.14 4.01
N LEU A 225 4.97 13.61 3.63
CA LEU A 225 3.72 13.96 4.31
C LEU A 225 3.75 13.55 5.79
N TRP A 226 4.53 12.54 6.16
CA TRP A 226 4.81 12.22 7.56
C TRP A 226 5.54 13.36 8.28
N ASP A 227 6.60 13.90 7.69
CA ASP A 227 7.37 15.01 8.28
C ASP A 227 6.51 16.27 8.43
N VAL A 228 5.74 16.60 7.38
CA VAL A 228 4.81 17.76 7.40
C VAL A 228 3.72 17.58 8.47
N TRP A 229 3.16 16.38 8.61
CA TRP A 229 2.14 16.08 9.62
C TRP A 229 2.70 16.09 11.05
N ASN A 230 3.90 15.55 11.25
CA ASN A 230 4.61 15.55 12.53
C ASN A 230 4.97 16.98 12.98
N ASN A 231 5.34 17.86 12.04
CA ASN A 231 5.67 19.26 12.35
C ASN A 231 4.43 20.14 12.58
N ASN A 232 3.28 19.80 12.00
CA ASN A 232 2.01 20.53 12.15
C ASN A 232 1.13 19.98 13.28
N SER A 233 1.70 19.83 14.47
CA SER A 233 0.99 19.38 15.69
C SER A 233 0.19 18.08 15.53
N HIS A 234 0.68 17.14 14.71
CA HIS A 234 0.04 15.85 14.44
C HIS A 234 -1.35 15.95 13.77
N THR A 235 -1.60 17.01 12.99
CA THR A 235 -2.83 17.18 12.19
C THR A 235 -2.54 17.82 10.83
N MET A 236 -3.50 17.73 9.90
CA MET A 236 -3.53 18.50 8.66
C MET A 236 -4.93 19.06 8.42
N SER A 237 -5.03 20.23 7.77
CA SER A 237 -6.33 20.83 7.45
C SER A 237 -7.11 19.99 6.42
N THR A 238 -8.43 20.07 6.49
CA THR A 238 -9.35 19.40 5.54
C THR A 238 -9.01 19.69 4.08
N GLU A 239 -8.69 20.94 3.74
CA GLU A 239 -8.29 21.34 2.38
C GLU A 239 -6.94 20.73 1.98
N MET A 240 -5.95 20.70 2.88
CA MET A 240 -4.65 20.07 2.61
C MET A 240 -4.82 18.58 2.31
N VAL A 241 -5.58 17.85 3.13
CA VAL A 241 -5.78 16.41 2.90
C VAL A 241 -6.66 16.13 1.68
N ALA A 242 -7.56 17.04 1.30
CA ALA A 242 -8.30 16.96 0.04
C ALA A 242 -7.40 17.20 -1.19
N CYS A 243 -6.46 18.15 -1.14
CA CYS A 243 -5.47 18.34 -2.19
C CYS A 243 -4.54 17.11 -2.32
N ILE A 244 -4.11 16.54 -1.18
CA ILE A 244 -3.36 15.27 -1.14
C ILE A 244 -4.18 14.14 -1.78
N ALA A 245 -5.47 14.03 -1.47
CA ALA A 245 -6.33 12.99 -2.05
C ALA A 245 -6.40 13.09 -3.58
N ILE A 246 -6.69 14.27 -4.11
CA ILE A 246 -6.80 14.53 -5.56
C ILE A 246 -5.50 14.14 -6.29
N GLU A 247 -4.35 14.65 -5.83
CA GLU A 247 -3.08 14.40 -6.51
C GLU A 247 -2.60 12.95 -6.29
N ALA A 248 -2.75 12.37 -5.10
CA ALA A 248 -2.39 10.98 -4.83
C ALA A 248 -3.22 9.98 -5.66
N ILE A 249 -4.52 10.23 -5.87
CA ILE A 249 -5.35 9.41 -6.77
C ILE A 249 -4.85 9.52 -8.21
N SER A 250 -4.48 10.73 -8.68
CA SER A 250 -3.90 10.95 -10.02
C SER A 250 -2.56 10.22 -10.22
N ILE A 251 -1.70 10.20 -9.21
CA ILE A 251 -0.41 9.50 -9.23
C ILE A 251 -0.62 7.98 -9.25
N LEU A 252 -1.53 7.47 -8.41
CA LEU A 252 -1.90 6.05 -8.41
C LEU A 252 -2.54 5.63 -9.73
N GLU A 253 -3.48 6.41 -10.29
CA GLU A 253 -4.01 6.17 -11.63
C GLU A 253 -2.88 6.08 -12.66
N LYS A 254 -1.87 6.97 -12.59
CA LYS A 254 -0.75 6.92 -13.54
C LYS A 254 0.09 5.65 -13.38
N MET A 255 0.39 5.23 -12.15
CA MET A 255 1.10 3.99 -11.85
C MET A 255 0.30 2.76 -12.32
N HIS A 256 -0.99 2.72 -11.97
CA HIS A 256 -1.92 1.67 -12.40
C HIS A 256 -2.04 1.61 -13.93
N SER A 257 -2.13 2.76 -14.62
CA SER A 257 -2.18 2.84 -16.10
C SER A 257 -0.94 2.23 -16.79
N ARG A 258 0.21 2.19 -16.11
CA ARG A 258 1.46 1.54 -16.55
C ARG A 258 1.55 0.06 -16.18
N GLY A 259 0.56 -0.49 -15.48
CA GLY A 259 0.43 -1.91 -15.13
C GLY A 259 1.01 -2.32 -13.78
N TYR A 260 1.43 -1.35 -12.96
CA TYR A 260 2.04 -1.58 -11.64
C TYR A 260 1.12 -1.10 -10.51
N VAL A 261 1.16 -1.77 -9.36
CA VAL A 261 0.65 -1.32 -8.06
C VAL A 261 1.81 -1.03 -7.12
N HIS A 262 1.63 -0.12 -6.16
CA HIS A 262 2.68 0.35 -5.25
C HIS A 262 2.94 -0.63 -4.09
N GLY A 263 1.88 -1.09 -3.44
CA GLY A 263 1.94 -2.10 -2.36
C GLY A 263 2.37 -1.58 -0.98
N ASP A 264 2.76 -0.31 -0.85
CA ASP A 264 3.11 0.32 0.44
C ASP A 264 2.75 1.81 0.48
N VAL A 265 1.50 2.14 0.15
CA VAL A 265 0.98 3.51 0.16
C VAL A 265 0.80 3.99 1.61
N LYS A 266 1.53 5.06 1.98
CA LYS A 266 1.60 5.63 3.33
C LYS A 266 2.17 7.07 3.34
N PRO A 267 1.98 7.87 4.41
CA PRO A 267 2.51 9.25 4.49
C PRO A 267 4.02 9.37 4.27
N GLU A 268 4.80 8.39 4.72
CA GLU A 268 6.27 8.38 4.63
C GLU A 268 6.76 8.23 3.17
N ASN A 269 5.94 7.63 2.29
CA ASN A 269 6.28 7.37 0.88
C ASN A 269 5.73 8.44 -0.08
N PHE A 270 4.99 9.44 0.42
CA PHE A 270 4.59 10.62 -0.35
C PHE A 270 5.43 11.82 0.06
N LEU A 271 6.19 12.39 -0.87
CA LEU A 271 7.07 13.55 -0.65
C LEU A 271 6.59 14.76 -1.46
N LEU A 272 6.83 15.95 -0.92
CA LEU A 272 6.71 17.20 -1.66
C LEU A 272 7.95 17.44 -2.55
N GLY A 273 7.86 18.36 -3.51
CA GLY A 273 9.04 18.83 -4.24
C GLY A 273 9.99 19.67 -3.37
N PRO A 274 11.21 19.97 -3.83
CA PRO A 274 12.18 20.75 -3.06
C PRO A 274 11.67 22.17 -2.72
N PRO A 275 11.75 22.63 -1.46
CA PRO A 275 11.34 23.99 -1.06
C PRO A 275 12.10 25.09 -1.82
N GLY A 276 11.40 26.18 -2.15
CA GLY A 276 11.95 27.27 -2.95
C GLY A 276 12.22 26.86 -4.41
N THR A 277 11.37 26.00 -4.98
CA THR A 277 11.37 25.64 -6.41
C THR A 277 9.94 25.65 -6.95
N PRO A 278 9.72 25.77 -8.28
CA PRO A 278 8.39 25.68 -8.89
C PRO A 278 7.66 24.35 -8.63
N ASP A 279 8.37 23.33 -8.16
CA ASP A 279 7.84 22.00 -7.86
C ASP A 279 7.50 21.81 -6.38
N GLU A 280 7.74 22.78 -5.48
CA GLU A 280 7.58 22.61 -4.02
C GLU A 280 6.17 22.16 -3.59
N LYS A 281 5.13 22.57 -4.33
CA LYS A 281 3.73 22.17 -4.09
C LYS A 281 3.33 20.84 -4.76
N LYS A 282 4.20 20.21 -5.55
CA LYS A 282 3.90 18.94 -6.26
C LYS A 282 4.12 17.75 -5.33
N LEU A 283 3.32 16.70 -5.51
CA LEU A 283 3.41 15.46 -4.76
C LEU A 283 4.14 14.38 -5.57
N PHE A 284 4.94 13.56 -4.90
CA PHE A 284 5.71 12.46 -5.48
C PHE A 284 5.57 11.19 -4.63
N LEU A 285 5.36 10.04 -5.27
CA LEU A 285 5.31 8.72 -4.65
C LEU A 285 6.66 8.00 -4.84
N VAL A 286 7.27 7.55 -3.74
CA VAL A 286 8.63 6.97 -3.71
C VAL A 286 8.65 5.55 -3.13
N ASP A 287 9.85 4.96 -3.04
CA ASP A 287 10.14 3.60 -2.56
C ASP A 287 9.34 2.49 -3.27
N LEU A 288 9.68 2.25 -4.56
CA LEU A 288 8.99 1.26 -5.40
C LEU A 288 9.48 -0.18 -5.15
N GLY A 289 10.13 -0.44 -4.00
CA GLY A 289 10.71 -1.73 -3.62
C GLY A 289 9.69 -2.84 -3.35
N LEU A 290 8.44 -2.48 -3.03
CA LEU A 290 7.32 -3.41 -2.86
C LEU A 290 6.35 -3.45 -4.07
N ALA A 291 6.60 -2.62 -5.09
CA ALA A 291 5.73 -2.51 -6.25
C ALA A 291 5.68 -3.82 -7.05
N THR A 292 4.50 -4.17 -7.57
CA THR A 292 4.26 -5.41 -8.34
C THR A 292 3.38 -5.14 -9.55
N LYS A 293 3.36 -6.07 -10.52
CA LYS A 293 2.46 -5.94 -11.68
C LYS A 293 1.05 -6.43 -11.32
N TRP A 294 0.03 -5.65 -11.66
CA TRP A 294 -1.38 -6.07 -11.55
C TRP A 294 -1.95 -6.58 -12.88
N ARG A 295 -1.28 -6.29 -14.00
CA ARG A 295 -1.57 -6.89 -15.32
C ARG A 295 -0.31 -7.41 -15.98
N ASP A 296 -0.46 -8.42 -16.81
CA ASP A 296 0.61 -8.81 -17.72
C ASP A 296 0.86 -7.72 -18.78
N SER A 297 2.12 -7.56 -19.17
CA SER A 297 2.57 -6.51 -20.09
C SER A 297 2.46 -6.89 -21.57
N THR A 298 2.15 -8.17 -21.87
CA THR A 298 2.12 -8.73 -23.23
C THR A 298 0.68 -8.93 -23.71
N THR A 299 -0.15 -9.49 -22.85
CA THR A 299 -1.57 -9.77 -23.08
C THR A 299 -2.50 -8.64 -22.63
N GLY A 300 -2.02 -7.77 -21.72
CA GLY A 300 -2.82 -6.72 -21.08
C GLY A 300 -3.82 -7.22 -20.02
N LEU A 301 -3.95 -8.54 -19.83
CA LEU A 301 -4.89 -9.16 -18.90
C LEU A 301 -4.46 -8.96 -17.44
N HIS A 302 -5.44 -8.92 -16.53
CA HIS A 302 -5.18 -8.90 -15.09
C HIS A 302 -4.38 -10.14 -14.64
N VAL A 303 -3.50 -9.99 -13.65
CA VAL A 303 -2.79 -11.14 -13.07
C VAL A 303 -3.77 -12.08 -12.35
N GLU A 304 -3.44 -13.36 -12.31
CA GLU A 304 -4.24 -14.38 -11.63
C GLU A 304 -4.34 -14.13 -10.11
N TYR A 305 -5.47 -14.54 -9.54
CA TYR A 305 -5.69 -14.48 -8.10
C TYR A 305 -4.99 -15.64 -7.39
N ASP A 306 -4.18 -15.30 -6.38
CA ASP A 306 -3.53 -16.24 -5.46
C ASP A 306 -3.75 -15.74 -4.02
N GLN A 307 -3.63 -16.64 -3.05
CA GLN A 307 -3.66 -16.30 -1.63
C GLN A 307 -2.68 -17.16 -0.84
N ARG A 308 -1.69 -16.51 -0.22
CA ARG A 308 -0.64 -17.09 0.61
C ARG A 308 -0.70 -16.44 2.00
N PRO A 309 -1.53 -16.94 2.94
CA PRO A 309 -1.74 -16.31 4.25
C PRO A 309 -0.45 -16.12 5.07
N ASP A 310 0.56 -16.96 4.81
CA ASP A 310 1.89 -16.88 5.43
C ASP A 310 2.76 -15.70 4.90
N VAL A 311 2.27 -14.89 3.94
CA VAL A 311 3.02 -13.84 3.23
C VAL A 311 2.32 -12.49 3.35
N PHE A 312 2.83 -11.63 4.23
CA PHE A 312 2.43 -10.21 4.35
C PHE A 312 3.43 -9.27 3.65
N ARG A 313 2.95 -8.12 3.14
CA ARG A 313 3.75 -7.04 2.55
C ARG A 313 3.14 -5.67 2.85
N GLY A 314 3.96 -4.62 2.81
CA GLY A 314 3.56 -3.25 3.10
C GLY A 314 3.54 -2.92 4.60
N THR A 315 3.12 -1.72 4.94
CA THR A 315 3.13 -1.20 6.31
C THR A 315 1.81 -1.55 7.02
N VAL A 316 1.85 -2.42 8.04
CA VAL A 316 0.70 -2.95 8.81
C VAL A 316 -0.44 -1.93 9.06
N ARG A 317 -0.07 -0.71 9.49
CA ARG A 317 -1.00 0.40 9.79
C ARG A 317 -1.86 0.78 8.58
N TYR A 318 -1.26 0.88 7.39
CA TYR A 318 -1.88 1.39 6.17
C TYR A 318 -2.28 0.30 5.16
N ALA A 319 -1.60 -0.85 5.12
CA ALA A 319 -1.86 -1.93 4.16
C ALA A 319 -3.32 -2.46 4.18
N SER A 320 -3.85 -2.84 3.03
CA SER A 320 -5.23 -3.32 2.87
C SER A 320 -5.55 -4.60 3.66
N VAL A 321 -6.83 -4.83 3.93
CA VAL A 321 -7.35 -6.10 4.48
C VAL A 321 -6.95 -7.29 3.60
N HIS A 322 -6.78 -7.12 2.30
CA HIS A 322 -6.38 -8.22 1.41
C HIS A 322 -4.88 -8.51 1.48
N ALA A 323 -4.03 -7.48 1.64
CA ALA A 323 -2.60 -7.65 1.92
C ALA A 323 -2.38 -8.36 3.27
N HIS A 324 -3.15 -8.00 4.30
CA HIS A 324 -3.19 -8.71 5.59
C HIS A 324 -3.64 -10.17 5.49
N LEU A 325 -4.44 -10.53 4.47
CA LEU A 325 -4.87 -11.90 4.19
C LEU A 325 -3.93 -12.64 3.21
N GLY A 326 -2.81 -12.03 2.82
CA GLY A 326 -1.81 -12.60 1.91
C GLY A 326 -2.30 -12.82 0.48
N ARG A 327 -3.30 -12.05 0.03
CA ARG A 327 -3.86 -12.14 -1.34
C ARG A 327 -2.97 -11.42 -2.35
N THR A 328 -3.06 -11.79 -3.63
CA THR A 328 -2.46 -11.01 -4.72
C THR A 328 -2.88 -9.54 -4.63
N GLY A 329 -1.89 -8.64 -4.66
CA GLY A 329 -2.13 -7.19 -4.65
C GLY A 329 -2.70 -6.69 -5.96
N SER A 330 -3.60 -5.71 -5.88
CA SER A 330 -4.41 -5.19 -6.98
C SER A 330 -4.71 -3.70 -6.78
N ARG A 331 -5.28 -3.03 -7.79
CA ARG A 331 -5.44 -1.56 -7.79
C ARG A 331 -6.25 -1.01 -6.59
N ARG A 332 -7.23 -1.78 -6.11
CA ARG A 332 -7.98 -1.48 -4.88
C ARG A 332 -7.11 -1.40 -3.63
N ASP A 333 -6.01 -2.13 -3.57
CA ASP A 333 -5.21 -2.28 -2.35
C ASP A 333 -4.40 -1.02 -2.07
N ASP A 334 -3.88 -0.38 -3.12
CA ASP A 334 -3.28 0.94 -3.05
C ASP A 334 -4.31 2.01 -2.68
N LEU A 335 -5.54 1.92 -3.20
CA LEU A 335 -6.62 2.87 -2.92
C LEU A 335 -7.22 2.72 -1.52
N GLU A 336 -7.37 1.49 -1.00
CA GLU A 336 -7.75 1.22 0.40
C GLU A 336 -6.64 1.72 1.35
N SER A 337 -5.37 1.51 0.99
CA SER A 337 -4.23 2.02 1.76
C SER A 337 -4.11 3.55 1.71
N LEU A 338 -4.47 4.17 0.58
CA LEU A 338 -4.61 5.63 0.48
C LEU A 338 -5.76 6.13 1.34
N ALA A 339 -6.92 5.48 1.34
CA ALA A 339 -8.05 5.86 2.20
C ALA A 339 -7.68 5.82 3.69
N TYR A 340 -6.97 4.77 4.14
CA TYR A 340 -6.43 4.72 5.50
C TYR A 340 -5.35 5.78 5.77
N THR A 341 -4.54 6.14 4.76
CA THR A 341 -3.55 7.23 4.82
C THR A 341 -4.21 8.60 4.99
N LEU A 342 -5.25 8.92 4.22
CA LEU A 342 -5.97 10.20 4.29
C LEU A 342 -6.70 10.36 5.64
N ILE A 343 -7.39 9.31 6.11
CA ILE A 343 -8.03 9.33 7.43
C ILE A 343 -7.01 9.47 8.56
N PHE A 344 -5.81 8.88 8.43
CA PHE A 344 -4.73 9.09 9.39
C PHE A 344 -4.26 10.56 9.41
N LEU A 345 -4.04 11.20 8.26
CA LEU A 345 -3.59 12.60 8.19
C LEU A 345 -4.61 13.59 8.77
N LEU A 346 -5.91 13.31 8.61
CA LEU A 346 -7.00 14.10 9.22
C LEU A 346 -7.12 13.91 10.75
N ARG A 347 -6.98 12.66 11.24
CA ARG A 347 -7.34 12.28 12.62
C ARG A 347 -6.17 12.06 13.57
N GLY A 348 -4.96 11.99 13.03
CA GLY A 348 -3.72 11.56 13.71
C GLY A 348 -3.70 10.09 14.19
N ARG A 349 -4.81 9.36 14.12
CA ARG A 349 -4.90 7.96 14.55
C ARG A 349 -5.96 7.16 13.79
N LEU A 350 -5.67 5.87 13.63
CA LEU A 350 -6.57 4.86 13.07
C LEU A 350 -7.04 3.89 14.17
N PRO A 351 -8.26 3.30 14.10
CA PRO A 351 -8.84 2.45 15.14
C PRO A 351 -8.11 1.12 15.46
N TRP A 352 -6.97 0.85 14.81
CA TRP A 352 -6.18 -0.37 14.93
C TRP A 352 -4.69 -0.09 15.26
N GLN A 353 -4.39 1.08 15.79
CA GLN A 353 -3.10 1.34 16.46
C GLN A 353 -3.08 0.73 17.88
N GLY A 354 -1.89 0.58 18.47
CA GLY A 354 -1.70 0.04 19.83
C GLY A 354 -1.53 -1.48 19.94
N TYR A 355 -1.86 -2.28 18.92
CA TYR A 355 -1.60 -3.72 18.94
C TYR A 355 -0.10 -4.05 18.89
N GLN A 356 0.33 -5.03 19.70
CA GLN A 356 1.72 -5.48 19.83
C GLN A 356 1.84 -7.02 19.80
N GLY A 357 3.08 -7.53 19.76
CA GLY A 357 3.40 -8.96 19.72
C GLY A 357 3.25 -9.61 18.33
N GLU A 358 3.57 -10.91 18.22
CA GLU A 358 3.59 -11.65 16.94
C GLU A 358 2.24 -11.60 16.20
N ASN A 359 1.13 -11.66 16.94
CA ASN A 359 -0.23 -11.62 16.40
C ASN A 359 -0.71 -10.21 15.99
N LYS A 360 0.14 -9.17 16.05
CA LYS A 360 -0.17 -7.76 15.70
C LYS A 360 -0.85 -7.62 14.33
N GLY A 361 -0.34 -8.31 13.30
CA GLY A 361 -0.93 -8.29 11.95
C GLY A 361 -2.36 -8.84 11.92
N PHE A 362 -2.58 -10.02 12.52
CA PHE A 362 -3.92 -10.63 12.63
C PHE A 362 -4.91 -9.76 13.40
N LEU A 363 -4.48 -9.16 14.53
CA LEU A 363 -5.33 -8.26 15.33
C LEU A 363 -5.71 -6.99 14.55
N VAL A 364 -4.76 -6.38 13.85
CA VAL A 364 -5.01 -5.25 12.95
C VAL A 364 -5.99 -5.62 11.83
N CYS A 365 -5.78 -6.77 11.16
CA CYS A 365 -6.69 -7.27 10.14
C CYS A 365 -8.11 -7.47 10.67
N LYS A 366 -8.26 -8.13 11.82
CA LYS A 366 -9.55 -8.36 12.48
C LYS A 366 -10.24 -7.05 12.84
N LYS A 367 -9.50 -6.06 13.34
CA LYS A 367 -10.04 -4.73 13.69
C LYS A 367 -10.44 -3.92 12.45
N LYS A 368 -9.65 -3.95 11.37
CA LYS A 368 -10.01 -3.38 10.06
C LYS A 368 -11.32 -3.99 9.53
N MET A 369 -11.40 -5.32 9.49
CA MET A 369 -12.59 -6.05 9.03
C MET A 369 -13.86 -5.79 9.86
N GLY A 370 -13.71 -5.38 11.13
CA GLY A 370 -14.82 -5.01 12.01
C GLY A 370 -15.11 -3.50 12.13
N THR A 371 -14.42 -2.65 11.37
CA THR A 371 -14.61 -1.19 11.40
C THR A 371 -15.32 -0.75 10.11
N SER A 372 -16.54 -0.22 10.22
CA SER A 372 -17.28 0.30 9.06
C SER A 372 -16.79 1.70 8.65
N PRO A 373 -17.12 2.17 7.43
CA PRO A 373 -16.80 3.53 6.98
C PRO A 373 -17.34 4.62 7.91
N GLU A 374 -18.52 4.45 8.52
CA GLU A 374 -19.08 5.36 9.54
C GLU A 374 -18.14 5.49 10.74
N ASN A 375 -17.69 4.36 11.29
CA ASN A 375 -16.87 4.33 12.49
C ASN A 375 -15.42 4.80 12.22
N LEU A 376 -14.91 4.58 11.01
CA LEU A 376 -13.60 5.07 10.59
C LEU A 376 -13.62 6.59 10.32
N CYS A 377 -14.68 7.09 9.68
CA CYS A 377 -14.81 8.47 9.21
C CYS A 377 -15.70 9.33 10.13
N CYS A 378 -15.93 8.91 11.38
CA CYS A 378 -16.78 9.63 12.33
C CYS A 378 -16.19 11.02 12.64
N PHE A 379 -16.92 12.10 12.34
CA PHE A 379 -16.46 13.50 12.32
C PHE A 379 -15.47 13.87 11.20
N CYS A 380 -15.30 13.05 10.15
CA CYS A 380 -14.61 13.44 8.92
C CYS A 380 -15.61 13.99 7.88
N PRO A 381 -15.18 14.86 6.94
CA PRO A 381 -16.05 15.36 5.88
C PRO A 381 -16.57 14.23 4.96
N GLN A 382 -17.80 14.38 4.48
CA GLN A 382 -18.51 13.36 3.72
C GLN A 382 -17.75 12.79 2.50
N PRO A 383 -16.99 13.57 1.70
CA PRO A 383 -16.12 13.04 0.64
C PRO A 383 -15.14 11.95 1.07
N PHE A 384 -14.56 12.05 2.28
CA PHE A 384 -13.65 11.01 2.78
C PHE A 384 -14.38 9.73 3.17
N LYS A 385 -15.61 9.84 3.70
CA LYS A 385 -16.49 8.69 3.94
C LYS A 385 -16.86 7.99 2.64
N GLN A 386 -17.30 8.76 1.64
CA GLN A 386 -17.65 8.24 0.31
C GLN A 386 -16.46 7.58 -0.38
N PHE A 387 -15.26 8.16 -0.31
CA PHE A 387 -14.06 7.54 -0.86
C PHE A 387 -13.75 6.19 -0.19
N VAL A 388 -13.78 6.14 1.15
CA VAL A 388 -13.63 4.87 1.90
C VAL A 388 -14.69 3.86 1.49
N GLU A 389 -15.97 4.25 1.41
CA GLU A 389 -17.09 3.39 1.00
C GLU A 389 -16.90 2.79 -0.40
N HIS A 390 -16.43 3.56 -1.37
CA HIS A 390 -16.15 3.03 -2.71
C HIS A 390 -14.99 2.03 -2.69
N VAL A 391 -13.84 2.39 -2.11
CA VAL A 391 -12.60 1.59 -2.30
C VAL A 391 -12.62 0.26 -1.55
N VAL A 392 -13.23 0.17 -0.35
CA VAL A 392 -13.30 -1.08 0.43
C VAL A 392 -14.24 -2.15 -0.18
N ASN A 393 -15.01 -1.78 -1.21
CA ASN A 393 -15.95 -2.65 -1.90
C ASN A 393 -15.47 -3.09 -3.30
N LEU A 394 -14.34 -2.58 -3.80
CA LEU A 394 -13.78 -2.94 -5.10
C LEU A 394 -13.40 -4.44 -5.18
N LYS A 395 -13.74 -5.09 -6.30
CA LYS A 395 -13.27 -6.45 -6.62
C LYS A 395 -11.79 -6.42 -7.03
N PHE A 396 -11.19 -7.61 -7.11
CA PHE A 396 -9.77 -7.79 -7.38
C PHE A 396 -9.34 -7.23 -8.74
N ASP A 397 -10.17 -7.49 -9.73
CA ASP A 397 -9.99 -7.24 -11.16
C ASP A 397 -10.65 -5.94 -11.65
N GLU A 398 -11.44 -5.29 -10.79
CA GLU A 398 -12.25 -4.11 -11.10
C GLU A 398 -11.41 -2.89 -11.51
N GLU A 399 -11.90 -2.11 -12.47
CA GLU A 399 -11.33 -0.83 -12.89
C GLU A 399 -11.80 0.28 -11.94
N PRO A 400 -10.94 0.90 -11.13
CA PRO A 400 -11.37 1.92 -10.19
C PRO A 400 -11.82 3.19 -10.94
N ASN A 401 -12.89 3.84 -10.48
CA ASN A 401 -13.36 5.08 -11.10
C ASN A 401 -12.62 6.29 -10.50
N TYR A 402 -11.31 6.39 -10.78
CA TYR A 402 -10.41 7.44 -10.30
C TYR A 402 -10.98 8.86 -10.49
N ALA A 403 -11.60 9.14 -11.65
CA ALA A 403 -12.24 10.42 -11.93
C ALA A 403 -13.40 10.74 -10.96
N LYS A 404 -14.28 9.75 -10.67
CA LYS A 404 -15.34 9.92 -9.65
C LYS A 404 -14.75 10.14 -8.26
N TYR A 405 -13.65 9.48 -7.92
CA TYR A 405 -13.01 9.61 -6.61
C TYR A 405 -12.32 10.96 -6.43
N ILE A 406 -11.69 11.51 -7.48
CA ILE A 406 -11.16 12.87 -7.50
C ILE A 406 -12.29 13.88 -7.29
N SER A 407 -13.40 13.77 -8.03
CA SER A 407 -14.49 14.75 -7.97
C SER A 407 -15.27 14.77 -6.65
N LEU A 408 -15.08 13.79 -5.76
CA LEU A 408 -15.59 13.87 -4.38
C LEU A 408 -15.01 15.09 -3.63
N PHE A 409 -13.76 15.46 -3.94
CA PHE A 409 -13.00 16.46 -3.21
C PHE A 409 -13.08 17.88 -3.81
N ASP A 410 -13.65 18.04 -5.01
CA ASP A 410 -13.76 19.34 -5.70
C ASP A 410 -14.51 20.39 -4.86
N GLY A 411 -15.53 19.97 -4.08
CA GLY A 411 -16.28 20.85 -3.18
C GLY A 411 -15.57 21.23 -1.87
N ILE A 412 -14.37 20.72 -1.62
CA ILE A 412 -13.55 21.06 -0.44
C ILE A 412 -12.41 22.03 -0.79
N VAL A 413 -11.88 21.97 -2.02
CA VAL A 413 -10.64 22.65 -2.40
C VAL A 413 -10.92 24.01 -3.04
N GLY A 414 -10.21 25.06 -2.61
CA GLY A 414 -10.40 26.42 -3.10
C GLY A 414 -10.37 26.53 -4.64
N PRO A 415 -11.26 27.35 -5.25
CA PRO A 415 -11.43 27.39 -6.71
C PRO A 415 -10.22 27.99 -7.45
N ASN A 416 -9.41 28.80 -6.78
CA ASN A 416 -8.15 29.31 -7.32
C ASN A 416 -7.02 28.28 -7.07
N PRO A 417 -6.33 27.76 -8.11
CA PRO A 417 -5.20 26.84 -7.94
C PRO A 417 -3.99 27.41 -7.20
N ASP A 418 -3.70 28.71 -7.37
CA ASP A 418 -2.44 29.32 -6.90
C ASP A 418 -2.31 29.31 -5.37
N ILE A 419 -3.44 29.50 -4.69
CA ILE A 419 -3.54 29.52 -3.23
C ILE A 419 -3.62 28.12 -2.59
N ARG A 420 -3.84 27.06 -3.37
CA ARG A 420 -3.94 25.68 -2.85
C ARG A 420 -2.62 25.29 -2.17
N PRO A 421 -2.65 24.54 -1.05
CA PRO A 421 -1.42 24.14 -0.36
C PRO A 421 -0.60 23.11 -1.16
N ILE A 422 -1.26 22.33 -2.04
CA ILE A 422 -0.64 21.37 -2.97
C ILE A 422 -1.18 21.61 -4.38
N ASN A 423 -0.31 21.45 -5.38
CA ASN A 423 -0.68 21.50 -6.80
C ASN A 423 -1.52 20.25 -7.15
N THR A 424 -2.62 20.47 -7.86
CA THR A 424 -3.62 19.46 -8.25
C THR A 424 -3.91 19.48 -9.77
N GLU A 425 -3.07 20.15 -10.56
CA GLU A 425 -3.15 20.20 -12.03
C GLU A 425 -2.91 18.83 -12.69
N GLY A 426 -2.25 17.91 -11.97
CA GLY A 426 -2.11 16.51 -12.39
C GLY A 426 -3.46 15.87 -12.66
N ALA A 427 -4.35 15.96 -11.68
CA ALA A 427 -5.72 15.47 -11.77
C ALA A 427 -6.57 16.21 -12.82
N GLN A 428 -6.39 17.53 -12.98
CA GLN A 428 -7.18 18.31 -13.96
C GLN A 428 -7.00 17.81 -15.41
N LYS A 429 -5.81 17.32 -15.76
CA LYS A 429 -5.52 16.72 -17.08
C LYS A 429 -6.25 15.40 -17.31
N LEU A 430 -6.69 14.72 -16.26
CA LEU A 430 -7.52 13.50 -16.34
C LEU A 430 -8.99 13.86 -16.55
N ILE A 431 -9.50 14.85 -15.79
CA ILE A 431 -10.88 15.35 -15.89
C ILE A 431 -11.18 15.92 -17.29
N GLY A 432 -10.21 16.66 -17.87
CA GLY A 432 -10.36 17.28 -19.20
C GLY A 432 -10.72 16.29 -20.32
N HIS A 433 -10.22 15.06 -20.27
CA HIS A 433 -10.51 14.02 -21.27
C HIS A 433 -11.92 13.40 -21.15
N LYS A 434 -12.66 13.65 -20.04
CA LYS A 434 -14.01 13.11 -19.78
C LYS A 434 -15.13 14.16 -19.75
N ARG A 435 -14.85 15.43 -20.10
CA ARG A 435 -15.91 16.47 -20.25
C ARG A 435 -16.89 16.22 -21.40
N GLY A 436 -16.64 15.22 -22.26
CA GLY A 436 -17.59 14.76 -23.28
C GLY A 436 -18.74 13.93 -22.69
N ARG A 437 -19.74 14.62 -22.13
CA ARG A 437 -20.96 14.05 -21.53
C ARG A 437 -20.73 13.02 -20.41
N LEU A 438 -20.44 13.53 -19.22
CA LEU A 438 -21.13 13.07 -18.02
C LEU A 438 -21.76 14.29 -17.36
N ALA A 439 -23.08 14.43 -17.50
CA ALA A 439 -23.84 15.20 -16.52
C ALA A 439 -23.85 14.41 -15.20
N MET A 440 -24.08 15.10 -14.08
CA MET A 440 -24.56 14.41 -12.89
C MET A 440 -26.04 14.08 -13.14
N GLU A 441 -26.28 12.93 -13.78
CA GLU A 441 -27.53 12.22 -13.58
C GLU A 441 -27.46 11.66 -12.15
N GLU A 442 -28.26 12.25 -11.27
CA GLU A 442 -28.45 11.76 -9.91
C GLU A 442 -29.25 10.45 -10.01
N GLU A 443 -28.57 9.31 -9.85
CA GLU A 443 -29.23 8.00 -9.77
C GLU A 443 -30.05 7.93 -8.47
N ASP A 444 -31.32 8.30 -8.57
CA ASP A 444 -32.28 8.31 -7.47
C ASP A 444 -32.45 6.93 -6.82
N ASP A 445 -32.32 6.93 -5.49
CA ASP A 445 -33.00 6.06 -4.52
C ASP A 445 -32.92 4.51 -4.64
N GLU A 446 -31.83 3.94 -5.15
CA GLU A 446 -31.36 2.63 -4.63
C GLU A 446 -30.57 2.87 -3.34
N GLN A 447 -31.29 2.92 -2.20
CA GLN A 447 -30.67 2.95 -0.87
C GLN A 447 -29.57 1.89 -0.76
N PRO A 448 -28.33 2.23 -0.34
CA PRO A 448 -27.25 1.27 -0.20
C PRO A 448 -27.56 0.30 0.95
N LYS A 449 -28.27 -0.78 0.62
CA LYS A 449 -28.65 -1.89 1.51
C LYS A 449 -27.43 -2.27 2.33
N LYS A 450 -27.53 -2.14 3.66
CA LYS A 450 -26.43 -2.25 4.64
C LYS A 450 -25.74 -3.61 4.60
N LYS A 451 -24.90 -3.83 3.59
CA LYS A 451 -24.04 -5.00 3.40
C LYS A 451 -22.84 -4.92 4.35
N ILE A 452 -23.13 -4.96 5.65
CA ILE A 452 -22.23 -5.59 6.61
C ILE A 452 -21.80 -6.92 5.99
N ARG A 453 -20.50 -7.24 6.05
CA ARG A 453 -19.92 -8.38 5.35
C ARG A 453 -20.50 -9.70 5.87
N ILE A 454 -21.63 -10.14 5.32
CA ILE A 454 -22.09 -11.54 5.34
C ILE A 454 -21.28 -12.33 4.30
N GLY A 455 -19.95 -12.25 4.44
CA GLY A 455 -19.12 -13.39 4.15
C GLY A 455 -19.29 -14.42 5.27
N LEU A 456 -18.87 -15.65 5.02
CA LEU A 456 -18.87 -16.70 6.04
C LEU A 456 -18.20 -16.20 7.34
N PRO A 457 -18.75 -16.54 8.52
CA PRO A 457 -18.36 -15.92 9.79
C PRO A 457 -16.87 -16.07 10.06
N ALA A 458 -16.29 -15.11 10.78
CA ALA A 458 -14.84 -15.02 11.01
C ALA A 458 -14.22 -16.31 11.58
N THR A 459 -15.00 -17.12 12.31
CA THR A 459 -14.65 -18.45 12.80
C THR A 459 -14.24 -19.43 11.70
N GLN A 460 -14.84 -19.40 10.51
CA GLN A 460 -14.43 -20.24 9.39
C GLN A 460 -13.13 -19.75 8.72
N TRP A 461 -12.87 -18.44 8.69
CA TRP A 461 -11.57 -17.90 8.23
C TRP A 461 -10.43 -18.23 9.21
N ILE A 462 -10.71 -18.26 10.51
CA ILE A 462 -9.76 -18.65 11.57
C ILE A 462 -9.30 -20.12 11.43
N SER A 463 -10.06 -20.99 10.77
CA SER A 463 -9.67 -22.39 10.56
C SER A 463 -8.34 -22.57 9.82
N VAL A 464 -8.00 -21.64 8.90
CA VAL A 464 -6.73 -21.66 8.14
C VAL A 464 -5.53 -21.38 9.05
N TYR A 465 -5.70 -20.50 10.04
CA TYR A 465 -4.66 -20.18 11.03
C TYR A 465 -4.53 -21.27 12.09
N ASN A 466 -5.66 -21.82 12.58
CA ASN A 466 -5.67 -22.84 13.62
C ASN A 466 -5.19 -24.23 13.14
N ALA A 467 -5.13 -24.48 11.83
CA ALA A 467 -4.74 -25.78 11.26
C ALA A 467 -3.24 -26.11 11.35
N ARG A 468 -2.37 -25.15 11.68
CA ARG A 468 -0.92 -25.34 11.76
C ARG A 468 -0.40 -25.05 13.16
N ARG A 469 0.16 -26.08 13.82
CA ARG A 469 0.99 -25.88 15.03
C ARG A 469 2.24 -25.06 14.65
N PRO A 470 2.82 -24.27 15.57
CA PRO A 470 4.11 -23.61 15.34
C PRO A 470 5.16 -24.64 14.90
N MET A 471 5.82 -24.40 13.77
CA MET A 471 6.96 -25.21 13.36
C MET A 471 8.12 -24.92 14.31
N LYS A 472 8.48 -25.89 15.14
CA LYS A 472 9.74 -25.85 15.89
C LYS A 472 10.89 -25.76 14.88
N GLN A 473 11.74 -24.75 15.00
CA GLN A 473 13.01 -24.74 14.30
C GLN A 473 13.86 -25.96 14.72
N ARG A 474 14.68 -26.41 13.78
CA ARG A 474 15.83 -27.30 13.97
C ARG A 474 17.02 -26.62 13.32
#